data_AF-A0A7C1W8H2-F1
#
_entry.id   AF-A0A7C1W8H2-F1
#
_cell.length_a   1.000
_cell.length_b   1.000
_cell.length_c   1.000
_cell.angle_alpha   90.00
_cell.angle_beta   90.00
_cell.angle_gamma   90.00
#
_symmetry.space_group_name_H-M   'P 1'
#
loop_
_entity.id
_entity.type
_entity.pdbx_description
1 polymer ?
#
loop_
_entity_poly.entity_id
_entity_poly.type
_entity_poly.pdbx_seq_one_letter_code
_entity_poly.pdbx_strand_id
1 'polypeptide(L)'
;MKETKKEIQDLGYEDLSKGGKILANLYSRDNTLNGKYREAQIGLDDLLRVKENDILFLETLKIRADSADKIIAEAEKQGRDTTDPIVMIELGKEINALGELIHRSEAIMTAFFVSSKLIVYCGIAISIWGLVFNKSFLIFGFYGAVVGLIISLLFVAPVISFQRNKKRIRNLVSGVGMLLIPIIFIVGVVGLVALIIKSIFF
;
A
#
# COMPACT_ATOMS: atom_id res chain seq x y z
N MET A 1 -29.89 -15.34 2.25
CA MET A 1 -30.05 -14.89 0.84
C MET A 1 -31.38 -14.17 0.57
N LYS A 2 -32.53 -14.66 1.08
CA LYS A 2 -33.81 -13.92 0.98
C LYS A 2 -33.89 -12.67 1.87
N GLU A 3 -33.27 -12.68 3.05
CA GLU A 3 -33.34 -11.56 4.01
C GLU A 3 -32.53 -10.33 3.57
N THR A 4 -31.30 -10.51 3.08
CA THR A 4 -30.45 -9.42 2.58
C THR A 4 -31.03 -8.74 1.33
N LYS A 5 -31.72 -9.50 0.47
CA LYS A 5 -32.48 -8.95 -0.65
C LYS A 5 -33.68 -8.10 -0.18
N LYS A 6 -34.24 -8.43 0.97
CA LYS A 6 -35.40 -7.73 1.56
C LYS A 6 -34.98 -6.43 2.23
N GLU A 7 -33.86 -6.41 2.94
CA GLU A 7 -33.29 -5.19 3.54
C GLU A 7 -32.83 -4.16 2.47
N ILE A 8 -32.25 -4.62 1.35
CA ILE A 8 -31.89 -3.75 0.21
C ILE A 8 -33.13 -3.22 -0.54
N GLN A 9 -34.29 -3.87 -0.36
CA GLN A 9 -35.55 -3.49 -1.00
C GLN A 9 -36.42 -2.58 -0.12
N ASP A 10 -36.28 -2.67 1.22
CA ASP A 10 -37.03 -1.87 2.20
C ASP A 10 -36.31 -0.55 2.60
N LEU A 11 -34.97 -0.47 2.49
CA LEU A 11 -34.19 0.78 2.58
C LEU A 11 -33.70 1.14 1.17
N GLY A 12 -34.05 2.32 0.67
CA GLY A 12 -33.52 2.80 -0.61
C GLY A 12 -31.99 2.72 -0.58
N TYR A 13 -31.36 2.24 -1.66
CA TYR A 13 -29.90 2.13 -1.76
C TYR A 13 -29.17 3.43 -1.38
N GLU A 14 -29.82 4.58 -1.57
CA GLU A 14 -29.33 5.91 -1.19
C GLU A 14 -29.18 6.11 0.32
N ASP A 15 -30.03 5.48 1.13
CA ASP A 15 -30.08 5.59 2.59
C ASP A 15 -29.10 4.64 3.32
N LEU A 16 -28.45 3.73 2.59
CA LEU A 16 -27.49 2.80 3.17
C LEU A 16 -26.20 3.50 3.64
N SER A 17 -25.63 2.96 4.72
CA SER A 17 -24.30 3.32 5.19
C SER A 17 -23.24 3.10 4.09
N LYS A 18 -22.07 3.76 4.17
CA LYS A 18 -21.00 3.54 3.19
C LYS A 18 -20.60 2.06 3.09
N GLY A 19 -20.58 1.35 4.21
CA GLY A 19 -20.35 -0.11 4.26
C GLY A 19 -21.49 -0.90 3.62
N GLY A 20 -22.74 -0.57 3.94
CA GLY A 20 -23.94 -1.18 3.36
C GLY A 20 -23.99 -1.03 1.83
N LYS A 21 -23.63 0.14 1.28
CA LYS A 21 -23.51 0.35 -0.17
C LYS A 21 -22.48 -0.56 -0.83
N ILE A 22 -21.34 -0.76 -0.17
CA ILE A 22 -20.28 -1.64 -0.69
C ILE A 22 -20.71 -3.11 -0.64
N LEU A 23 -21.32 -3.55 0.47
CA LEU A 23 -21.87 -4.90 0.59
C LEU A 23 -22.95 -5.15 -0.46
N ALA A 24 -23.91 -4.25 -0.62
CA ALA A 24 -24.93 -4.34 -1.64
C ALA A 24 -24.34 -4.47 -3.04
N ASN A 25 -23.31 -3.66 -3.37
CA ASN A 25 -22.60 -3.75 -4.65
C ASN A 25 -21.89 -5.09 -4.85
N LEU A 26 -21.29 -5.66 -3.80
CA LEU A 26 -20.63 -6.97 -3.86
C LEU A 26 -21.65 -8.10 -4.04
N TYR A 27 -22.75 -8.08 -3.29
CA TYR A 27 -23.81 -9.09 -3.39
C TYR A 27 -24.56 -9.06 -4.72
N SER A 28 -24.64 -7.91 -5.37
CA SER A 28 -25.37 -7.76 -6.64
C SER A 28 -24.56 -8.15 -7.87
N ARG A 29 -23.30 -8.58 -7.74
CA ARG A 29 -22.46 -8.92 -8.91
C ARG A 29 -22.83 -10.25 -9.51
N ASP A 30 -22.84 -10.33 -10.84
CA ASP A 30 -23.13 -11.55 -11.57
C ASP A 30 -22.19 -12.70 -11.18
N ASN A 31 -20.88 -12.43 -11.05
CA ASN A 31 -19.87 -13.42 -10.65
C ASN A 31 -19.96 -13.85 -9.16
N THR A 32 -20.68 -13.08 -8.35
CA THR A 32 -21.06 -13.49 -6.98
C THR A 32 -22.33 -14.35 -7.02
N LEU A 33 -23.32 -13.96 -7.81
CA LEU A 33 -24.61 -14.65 -7.94
C LEU A 33 -24.50 -16.02 -8.61
N ASN A 34 -23.61 -16.15 -9.60
CA ASN A 34 -23.37 -17.41 -10.31
C ASN A 34 -22.38 -18.36 -9.61
N GLY A 35 -21.83 -17.96 -8.45
CA GLY A 35 -20.93 -18.80 -7.65
C GLY A 35 -19.47 -18.80 -8.10
N LYS A 36 -19.09 -18.12 -9.20
CA LYS A 36 -17.72 -18.10 -9.73
C LYS A 36 -16.69 -17.62 -8.71
N TYR A 37 -17.01 -16.61 -7.90
CA TYR A 37 -16.11 -16.16 -6.82
C TYR A 37 -15.88 -17.22 -5.73
N ARG A 38 -16.87 -18.08 -5.47
CA ARG A 38 -16.74 -19.17 -4.51
C ARG A 38 -15.83 -20.27 -5.04
N GLU A 39 -15.99 -20.61 -6.32
CA GLU A 39 -15.14 -21.58 -7.01
C GLU A 39 -13.71 -21.08 -7.15
N ALA A 40 -13.52 -19.78 -7.40
CA ALA A 40 -12.21 -19.12 -7.41
C ALA A 40 -11.58 -19.00 -6.01
N GLN A 41 -12.30 -19.29 -4.92
CA GLN A 41 -11.81 -19.18 -3.54
C GLN A 41 -11.18 -17.80 -3.24
N ILE A 42 -11.81 -16.73 -3.71
CA ILE A 42 -11.27 -15.36 -3.56
C ILE A 42 -11.68 -14.66 -2.25
N GLY A 43 -12.32 -15.39 -1.32
CA GLY A 43 -12.67 -14.89 0.01
C GLY A 43 -13.91 -13.98 0.05
N LEU A 44 -14.78 -14.06 -0.97
CA LEU A 44 -16.09 -13.39 -1.02
C LEU A 44 -17.26 -14.33 -0.66
N ASP A 45 -16.96 -15.55 -0.26
CA ASP A 45 -17.88 -16.60 0.14
C ASP A 45 -18.46 -16.39 1.55
N ASP A 46 -17.75 -15.62 2.40
CA ASP A 46 -18.12 -15.33 3.79
C ASP A 46 -18.65 -13.89 4.00
N LEU A 47 -19.10 -13.22 2.93
CA LEU A 47 -19.65 -11.85 2.97
C LEU A 47 -20.76 -11.66 4.02
N LEU A 48 -21.47 -12.73 4.41
CA LEU A 48 -22.55 -12.72 5.41
C LEU A 48 -22.06 -12.47 6.85
N ARG A 49 -20.76 -12.67 7.11
CA ARG A 49 -20.15 -12.46 8.44
C ARG A 49 -19.44 -11.12 8.56
N VAL A 50 -19.43 -10.32 7.49
CA VAL A 50 -18.68 -9.07 7.42
C VAL A 50 -19.51 -7.94 8.00
N LYS A 51 -18.97 -7.25 9.02
CA LYS A 51 -19.64 -6.10 9.66
C LYS A 51 -19.56 -4.87 8.76
N GLU A 52 -20.68 -4.15 8.61
CA GLU A 52 -20.75 -2.92 7.80
C GLU A 52 -19.78 -1.82 8.28
N ASN A 53 -19.46 -1.82 9.57
CA ASN A 53 -18.60 -0.81 10.18
C ASN A 53 -17.12 -0.96 9.79
N ASP A 54 -16.71 -2.11 9.25
CA ASP A 54 -15.35 -2.30 8.75
C ASP A 54 -15.23 -1.86 7.28
N ILE A 55 -15.44 -0.55 7.06
CA ILE A 55 -15.43 0.10 5.74
C ILE A 55 -14.12 -0.19 5.00
N LEU A 56 -13.00 -0.26 5.72
CA LEU A 56 -11.68 -0.51 5.15
C LEU A 56 -11.59 -1.91 4.53
N PHE A 57 -12.06 -2.92 5.26
CA PHE A 57 -12.15 -4.30 4.78
C PHE A 57 -13.14 -4.43 3.61
N LEU A 58 -14.28 -3.75 3.66
CA LEU A 58 -15.28 -3.76 2.60
C LEU A 58 -14.78 -3.15 1.28
N GLU A 59 -14.13 -1.98 1.33
CA GLU A 59 -13.50 -1.38 0.15
C GLU A 59 -12.46 -2.31 -0.50
N THR A 60 -11.78 -3.08 0.35
CA THR A 60 -10.75 -4.02 -0.09
C THR A 60 -11.36 -5.21 -0.82
N LEU A 61 -12.43 -5.78 -0.28
CA LEU A 61 -13.20 -6.83 -0.96
C LEU A 61 -13.76 -6.32 -2.29
N LYS A 62 -14.21 -5.07 -2.36
CA LYS A 62 -14.67 -4.44 -3.61
C LYS A 62 -13.59 -4.39 -4.68
N ILE A 63 -12.37 -3.93 -4.34
CA ILE A 63 -11.24 -3.88 -5.29
C ILE A 63 -10.85 -5.29 -5.77
N ARG A 64 -10.91 -6.28 -4.86
CA ARG A 64 -10.63 -7.67 -5.22
C ARG A 64 -11.68 -8.21 -6.19
N ALA A 65 -12.96 -7.95 -5.94
CA ALA A 65 -14.04 -8.30 -6.84
C ALA A 65 -13.90 -7.61 -8.22
N ASP A 66 -13.54 -6.32 -8.25
CA ASP A 66 -13.30 -5.58 -9.50
C ASP A 66 -12.17 -6.19 -10.33
N SER A 67 -11.09 -6.61 -9.65
CA SER A 67 -9.96 -7.27 -10.31
C SER A 67 -10.33 -8.66 -10.80
N ALA A 68 -11.10 -9.40 -10.00
CA ALA A 68 -11.61 -10.72 -10.36
C ALA A 68 -12.49 -10.65 -11.61
N ASP A 69 -13.43 -9.71 -11.67
CA ASP A 69 -14.30 -9.52 -12.84
C ASP A 69 -13.50 -9.26 -14.12
N LYS A 70 -12.46 -8.43 -14.03
CA LYS A 70 -11.60 -8.15 -15.16
C LYS A 70 -10.86 -9.40 -15.65
N ILE A 71 -10.28 -10.16 -14.73
CA ILE A 71 -9.47 -11.36 -15.05
C ILE A 71 -10.36 -12.48 -15.60
N ILE A 72 -11.53 -12.70 -15.00
CA ILE A 72 -12.50 -13.68 -15.49
C ILE A 72 -12.98 -13.29 -16.89
N ALA A 73 -13.34 -12.02 -17.12
CA ALA A 73 -13.77 -11.56 -18.44
C ALA A 73 -12.64 -11.65 -19.49
N GLU A 74 -11.38 -11.44 -19.09
CA GLU A 74 -10.24 -11.59 -19.99
C GLU A 74 -9.95 -13.06 -20.31
N ALA A 75 -10.08 -13.96 -19.33
CA ALA A 75 -10.00 -15.40 -19.55
C ALA A 75 -11.10 -15.91 -20.50
N GLU A 76 -12.34 -15.44 -20.32
CA GLU A 76 -13.46 -15.76 -21.22
C GLU A 76 -13.19 -15.28 -22.66
N LYS A 77 -12.64 -14.07 -22.82
CA LYS A 77 -12.23 -13.55 -24.15
C LYS A 77 -11.13 -14.38 -24.79
N GLN A 78 -10.26 -14.99 -24.00
CA GLN A 78 -9.21 -15.90 -24.47
C GLN A 78 -9.73 -17.32 -24.74
N GLY A 79 -11.03 -17.57 -24.59
CA GLY A 79 -11.65 -18.88 -24.82
C GLY A 79 -11.42 -19.88 -23.68
N ARG A 80 -10.98 -19.42 -22.50
CA ARG A 80 -10.91 -20.27 -21.32
C ARG A 80 -12.32 -20.52 -20.79
N ASP A 81 -12.62 -21.77 -20.46
CA ASP A 81 -13.89 -22.15 -19.87
C ASP A 81 -13.93 -21.78 -18.39
N THR A 82 -14.51 -20.63 -18.07
CA THR A 82 -14.70 -20.15 -16.68
C THR A 82 -15.89 -20.79 -15.98
N THR A 83 -16.50 -21.82 -16.57
CA THR A 83 -17.42 -22.74 -15.88
C THR A 83 -16.72 -24.01 -15.39
N ASP A 84 -15.49 -24.28 -15.86
CA ASP A 84 -14.65 -25.35 -15.33
C ASP A 84 -14.06 -24.93 -13.97
N PRO A 85 -14.34 -25.68 -12.88
CA PRO A 85 -13.79 -25.41 -11.56
C PRO A 85 -12.26 -25.37 -11.54
N ILE A 86 -11.57 -26.13 -12.38
CA ILE A 86 -10.09 -26.16 -12.44
C ILE A 86 -9.56 -24.82 -12.94
N VAL A 87 -10.14 -24.31 -14.03
CA VAL A 87 -9.80 -22.99 -14.60
C VAL A 87 -10.12 -21.90 -13.59
N MET A 88 -11.27 -21.98 -12.92
CA MET A 88 -11.67 -21.00 -11.91
C MET A 88 -10.76 -21.00 -10.68
N ILE A 89 -10.27 -22.15 -10.22
CA ILE A 89 -9.28 -22.25 -9.14
C ILE A 89 -7.93 -21.64 -9.57
N GLU A 90 -7.50 -21.85 -10.81
CA GLU A 90 -6.27 -21.25 -11.35
C GLU A 90 -6.37 -19.72 -11.41
N LEU A 91 -7.44 -19.20 -12.00
CA LEU A 91 -7.73 -17.77 -12.02
C LEU A 91 -7.86 -17.21 -10.60
N GLY A 92 -8.46 -17.97 -9.70
CA GLY A 92 -8.56 -17.66 -8.27
C GLY A 92 -7.20 -17.47 -7.60
N LYS A 93 -6.22 -18.31 -7.92
CA LYS A 93 -4.82 -18.14 -7.45
C LYS A 93 -4.19 -16.86 -8.01
N GLU A 94 -4.43 -16.54 -9.27
CA GLU A 94 -3.92 -15.30 -9.90
C GLU A 94 -4.56 -14.05 -9.26
N ILE A 95 -5.86 -14.07 -9.02
CA ILE A 95 -6.61 -13.01 -8.33
C ILE A 95 -6.13 -12.87 -6.89
N ASN A 96 -5.91 -13.99 -6.18
CA ASN A 96 -5.42 -13.98 -4.80
C ASN A 96 -3.96 -13.52 -4.71
N ALA A 97 -3.11 -13.81 -5.69
CA ALA A 97 -1.74 -13.30 -5.78
C ALA A 97 -1.70 -11.78 -6.02
N LEU A 98 -2.65 -11.23 -6.77
CA LEU A 98 -2.84 -9.78 -6.91
C LEU A 98 -3.42 -9.16 -5.63
N GLY A 99 -4.18 -9.95 -4.90
CA GLY A 99 -4.90 -9.60 -3.69
C GLY A 99 -4.18 -9.92 -2.39
N GLU A 100 -2.90 -10.33 -2.38
CA GLU A 100 -2.11 -10.44 -1.13
C GLU A 100 -1.97 -9.04 -0.52
N LEU A 101 -2.96 -8.68 0.28
CA LEU A 101 -2.94 -7.50 1.10
C LEU A 101 -1.81 -7.66 2.09
N ILE A 102 -0.93 -6.67 2.08
CA ILE A 102 -0.01 -6.47 3.18
C ILE A 102 -0.88 -6.28 4.42
N HIS A 103 -0.78 -7.18 5.40
CA HIS A 103 -1.33 -6.94 6.73
C HIS A 103 -0.82 -5.56 7.19
N ARG A 104 -1.69 -4.74 7.77
CA ARG A 104 -1.33 -3.37 8.21
C ARG A 104 0.01 -3.34 8.97
N SER A 105 0.31 -4.39 9.74
CA SER A 105 1.60 -4.62 10.42
C SER A 105 2.82 -4.67 9.50
N GLU A 106 2.77 -5.39 8.38
CA GLU A 106 3.87 -5.49 7.42
C GLU A 106 4.08 -4.19 6.62
N ALA A 107 3.01 -3.45 6.35
CA ALA A 107 3.07 -2.14 5.68
C ALA A 107 3.73 -1.13 6.62
N ILE A 108 3.32 -1.14 7.90
CA ILE A 108 3.94 -0.35 8.97
C ILE A 108 5.40 -0.75 9.16
N MET A 109 5.73 -2.04 9.12
CA MET A 109 7.11 -2.50 9.28
C MET A 109 7.99 -2.02 8.13
N THR A 110 7.50 -2.10 6.89
CA THR A 110 8.20 -1.56 5.71
C THR A 110 8.38 -0.05 5.81
N ALA A 111 7.35 0.67 6.25
CA ALA A 111 7.41 2.10 6.55
C ALA A 111 8.52 2.44 7.53
N PHE A 112 8.56 1.69 8.63
CA PHE A 112 9.49 1.88 9.72
C PHE A 112 10.92 1.66 9.24
N PHE A 113 11.17 0.59 8.48
CA PHE A 113 12.48 0.31 7.89
C PHE A 113 12.96 1.37 6.90
N VAL A 114 12.05 1.94 6.09
CA VAL A 114 12.40 3.00 5.13
C VAL A 114 12.66 4.31 5.86
N SER A 115 11.83 4.64 6.83
CA SER A 115 11.92 5.86 7.63
C SER A 115 13.19 5.87 8.47
N SER A 116 13.54 4.74 9.10
CA SER A 116 14.75 4.63 9.91
C SER A 116 16.01 4.83 9.07
N LYS A 117 16.06 4.25 7.86
CA LYS A 117 17.16 4.48 6.91
C LYS A 117 17.29 5.95 6.54
N LEU A 118 16.17 6.63 6.26
CA LEU A 118 16.18 8.04 5.89
C LEU A 118 16.68 8.94 7.02
N ILE A 119 16.23 8.69 8.25
CA ILE A 119 16.69 9.37 9.47
C ILE A 119 18.19 9.23 9.64
N VAL A 120 18.72 8.00 9.48
CA VAL A 120 20.15 7.72 9.61
C VAL A 120 20.96 8.44 8.53
N TYR A 121 20.54 8.38 7.26
CA TYR A 121 21.28 9.03 6.17
C TYR A 121 21.29 10.55 6.29
N CYS A 122 20.14 11.17 6.58
CA CYS A 122 20.08 12.62 6.82
C CYS A 122 20.88 13.03 8.05
N GLY A 123 20.82 12.24 9.13
CA GLY A 123 21.61 12.44 10.33
C GLY A 123 23.11 12.47 10.03
N ILE A 124 23.64 11.45 9.35
CA ILE A 124 25.06 11.36 8.99
C ILE A 124 25.48 12.53 8.09
N ALA A 125 24.72 12.80 7.03
CA ALA A 125 25.04 13.86 6.07
C ALA A 125 25.15 15.22 6.76
N ILE A 126 24.19 15.57 7.62
CA ILE A 126 24.17 16.86 8.32
C ILE A 126 25.19 16.91 9.46
N SER A 127 25.50 15.77 10.10
CA SER A 127 26.55 15.71 11.13
C SER A 127 27.94 16.04 10.57
N ILE A 128 28.23 15.61 9.34
CA ILE A 128 29.48 15.97 8.63
C ILE A 128 29.58 17.49 8.49
N TRP A 129 28.50 18.17 8.14
CA TRP A 129 28.45 19.64 8.09
C TRP A 129 28.66 20.31 9.46
N GLY A 130 28.20 19.69 10.55
CA GLY A 130 28.50 20.17 11.91
C GLY A 130 30.00 20.29 12.18
N LEU A 131 30.79 19.29 11.74
CA LEU A 131 32.25 19.30 11.86
C LEU A 131 32.90 20.37 10.96
N VAL A 132 32.38 20.56 9.75
CA VAL A 132 32.83 21.63 8.84
C VAL A 132 32.69 23.00 9.51
N PHE A 133 31.63 23.24 10.28
CA PHE A 133 31.40 24.52 10.95
C PHE A 133 32.05 24.66 12.34
N ASN A 134 32.89 23.72 12.79
CA ASN A 134 33.41 23.66 14.18
C ASN A 134 32.28 23.69 15.22
N LYS A 135 31.10 23.17 14.87
CA LYS A 135 29.97 23.01 15.77
C LYS A 135 29.87 21.54 16.19
N SER A 136 29.04 21.28 17.19
CA SER A 136 28.91 19.93 17.72
C SER A 136 28.29 19.00 16.69
N PHE A 137 29.03 17.94 16.32
CA PHE A 137 28.58 16.85 15.43
C PHE A 137 27.23 16.29 15.87
N LEU A 138 27.04 16.10 17.17
CA LEU A 138 25.82 15.53 17.76
C LEU A 138 24.59 16.43 17.57
N ILE A 139 24.75 17.75 17.72
CA ILE A 139 23.64 18.71 17.58
C ILE A 139 23.17 18.75 16.11
N PHE A 140 24.12 18.79 15.17
CA PHE A 140 23.80 18.76 13.74
C PHE A 140 23.23 17.41 13.31
N GLY A 141 23.72 16.30 13.87
CA GLY A 141 23.13 14.98 13.64
C GLY A 141 21.69 14.88 14.13
N PHE A 142 21.38 15.49 15.27
CA PHE A 142 20.00 15.55 15.76
C PHE A 142 19.09 16.36 14.81
N TYR A 143 19.54 17.53 14.34
CA TYR A 143 18.80 18.28 13.32
C TYR A 143 18.59 17.46 12.04
N GLY A 144 19.60 16.71 11.60
CA GLY A 144 19.47 15.84 10.43
C GLY A 144 18.51 14.68 10.64
N ALA A 145 18.48 14.09 11.83
CA ALA A 145 17.51 13.06 12.18
C ALA A 145 16.07 13.62 12.18
N VAL A 146 15.86 14.82 12.73
CA VAL A 146 14.55 15.50 12.71
C VAL A 146 14.10 15.80 11.29
N VAL A 147 14.98 16.30 10.43
CA VAL A 147 14.68 16.53 9.02
C VAL A 147 14.33 15.22 8.30
N GLY A 148 15.09 14.15 8.53
CA GLY A 148 14.80 12.84 7.96
C GLY A 148 13.43 12.29 8.42
N LEU A 149 13.04 12.56 9.66
CA LEU A 149 11.73 12.19 10.19
C LEU A 149 10.60 12.99 9.53
N ILE A 150 10.77 14.31 9.34
CA ILE A 150 9.79 15.16 8.64
C ILE A 150 9.60 14.70 7.20
N ILE A 151 10.70 14.41 6.48
CA ILE A 151 10.62 13.91 5.10
C ILE A 151 9.92 12.55 5.06
N SER A 152 10.21 11.65 6.01
CA SER A 152 9.47 10.39 6.12
C SER A 152 7.97 10.62 6.33
N LEU A 153 7.57 11.51 7.23
CA LEU A 153 6.16 11.81 7.47
C LEU A 153 5.46 12.41 6.24
N LEU A 154 6.16 13.23 5.44
CA LEU A 154 5.60 13.88 4.26
C LEU A 154 5.49 12.95 3.04
N PHE A 155 6.40 11.98 2.90
CA PHE A 155 6.48 11.17 1.68
C PHE A 155 6.20 9.68 1.90
N VAL A 156 6.65 9.11 3.02
CA VAL A 156 6.48 7.68 3.29
C VAL A 156 5.09 7.42 3.86
N ALA A 157 4.65 8.19 4.85
CA ALA A 157 3.35 7.99 5.50
C ALA A 157 2.15 8.10 4.55
N PRO A 158 2.07 9.07 3.61
CA PRO A 158 0.95 9.17 2.67
C PRO A 158 0.96 8.03 1.64
N VAL A 159 2.14 7.61 1.17
CA VAL A 159 2.25 6.49 0.21
C VAL A 159 1.71 5.20 0.81
N ILE A 160 1.88 4.99 2.12
CA ILE A 160 1.36 3.82 2.83
C ILE A 160 -0.13 3.95 3.16
N SER A 161 -0.62 5.16 3.46
CA SER A 161 -2.04 5.38 3.73
C SER A 161 -2.90 5.25 2.46
N PHE A 162 -2.34 5.59 1.30
CA PHE A 162 -3.08 5.63 0.03
C PHE A 162 -2.90 4.39 -0.87
N GLN A 163 -1.90 3.53 -0.64
CA GLN A 163 -1.64 2.39 -1.54
C GLN A 163 -1.65 1.04 -0.81
N ARG A 164 -2.39 0.06 -1.35
CA ARG A 164 -2.64 -1.26 -0.74
C ARG A 164 -2.05 -2.45 -1.52
N ASN A 165 -1.15 -2.22 -2.48
CA ASN A 165 -0.49 -3.28 -3.26
C ASN A 165 1.02 -3.26 -3.03
N LYS A 166 1.59 -4.37 -2.54
CA LYS A 166 3.03 -4.55 -2.20
C LYS A 166 3.97 -4.16 -3.32
N LYS A 167 3.63 -4.52 -4.55
CA LYS A 167 4.47 -4.22 -5.72
C LYS A 167 4.44 -2.72 -6.05
N ARG A 168 3.31 -2.06 -5.84
CA ARG A 168 3.12 -0.63 -6.10
C ARG A 168 3.72 0.24 -5.00
N ILE A 169 3.55 -0.12 -3.72
CA ILE A 169 4.22 0.52 -2.57
C ILE A 169 5.73 0.38 -2.72
N ARG A 170 6.24 -0.83 -3.00
CA ARG A 170 7.68 -1.03 -3.19
C ARG A 170 8.21 -0.21 -4.36
N ASN A 171 7.48 -0.13 -5.48
CA ASN A 171 7.90 0.67 -6.63
C ASN A 171 7.84 2.18 -6.35
N LEU A 172 6.85 2.67 -5.62
CA LEU A 172 6.74 4.09 -5.23
C LEU A 172 7.76 4.49 -4.17
N VAL A 173 7.92 3.66 -3.13
CA VAL A 173 8.95 3.86 -2.11
C VAL A 173 10.35 3.77 -2.72
N SER A 174 10.57 2.84 -3.65
CA SER A 174 11.80 2.78 -4.43
C SER A 174 11.97 4.01 -5.32
N GLY A 175 10.89 4.51 -5.94
CA GLY A 175 10.91 5.73 -6.75
C GLY A 175 11.23 6.99 -5.94
N VAL A 176 10.58 7.16 -4.79
CA VAL A 176 10.86 8.26 -3.83
C VAL A 176 12.28 8.13 -3.27
N GLY A 177 12.71 6.90 -2.96
CA GLY A 177 14.09 6.61 -2.55
C GLY A 177 15.11 6.97 -3.63
N MET A 178 14.87 6.61 -4.89
CA MET A 178 15.71 6.97 -6.03
C MET A 178 15.79 8.47 -6.28
N LEU A 179 14.77 9.24 -5.88
CA LEU A 179 14.81 10.71 -5.99
C LEU A 179 15.56 11.36 -4.83
N LEU A 180 15.34 10.89 -3.60
CA LEU A 180 15.85 11.56 -2.39
C LEU A 180 17.25 11.10 -1.98
N ILE A 181 17.56 9.80 -2.11
CA ILE A 181 18.85 9.24 -1.68
C ILE A 181 20.03 9.86 -2.44
N PRO A 182 19.99 10.08 -3.77
CA PRO A 182 21.10 10.72 -4.47
C PRO A 182 21.36 12.15 -3.99
N ILE A 183 20.31 12.91 -3.69
CA ILE A 183 20.43 14.29 -3.20
C ILE A 183 21.11 14.30 -1.84
N ILE A 184 20.64 13.45 -0.91
CA ILE A 184 21.24 13.32 0.44
C ILE A 184 22.71 12.88 0.32
N PHE A 185 23.01 11.96 -0.59
CA PHE A 185 24.37 11.48 -0.82
C PHE A 185 25.29 12.59 -1.36
N ILE A 186 24.83 13.37 -2.34
CA ILE A 186 25.59 14.52 -2.88
C ILE A 186 25.87 15.53 -1.76
N VAL A 187 24.87 15.88 -0.96
CA VAL A 187 25.02 16.82 0.17
C VAL A 187 26.07 16.31 1.18
N GLY A 188 26.07 15.00 1.46
CA GLY A 188 27.07 14.37 2.33
C GLY A 188 28.48 14.39 1.74
N VAL A 189 28.65 14.04 0.46
CA VAL A 189 29.95 14.03 -0.23
C VAL A 189 30.52 15.45 -0.31
N VAL A 190 29.71 16.45 -0.63
CA VAL A 190 30.16 17.86 -0.65
C VAL A 190 30.63 18.30 0.73
N GLY A 191 29.91 17.94 1.79
CA GLY A 191 30.32 18.21 3.17
C GLY A 191 31.65 17.54 3.52
N LEU A 192 31.86 16.30 3.07
CA LEU A 192 33.09 15.55 3.32
C LEU A 192 34.30 16.18 2.58
N VAL A 193 34.12 16.60 1.32
CA VAL A 193 35.16 17.32 0.55
C VAL A 193 35.50 18.65 1.23
N ALA A 194 34.50 19.41 1.66
CA ALA A 194 34.71 20.67 2.38
C ALA A 194 35.48 20.44 3.70
N LEU A 195 35.20 19.35 4.40
CA LEU A 195 35.91 18.97 5.62
C LEU A 195 37.37 18.61 5.33
N ILE A 196 37.66 17.87 4.27
CA ILE A 196 39.03 17.52 3.85
C ILE A 196 39.81 18.79 3.48
N ILE A 197 39.23 19.68 2.66
CA ILE A 197 39.86 20.96 2.29
C ILE A 197 40.17 21.76 3.55
N LYS A 198 39.21 21.86 4.46
CA LYS A 198 39.42 22.55 5.73
C LYS A 198 40.58 21.94 6.52
N SER A 199 40.61 20.64 6.74
CA SER A 199 41.70 19.97 7.49
C SER A 199 43.09 20.10 6.87
N ILE A 200 43.18 20.35 5.56
CA ILE A 200 44.46 20.49 4.85
C ILE A 200 44.94 21.95 4.85
N PHE A 201 44.02 22.90 4.70
CA PHE A 201 44.35 24.30 4.44
C PHE A 201 44.12 25.26 5.63
N PHE A 202 43.38 24.85 6.67
CA PHE A 202 43.04 25.65 7.85
C PHE A 202 43.33 24.91 9.15
#